data_AF-A0A6G1WDC6-F1
#
_entry.id   AF-A0A6G1WDC6-F1
#
_cell.length_a   1.000
_cell.length_b   1.000
_cell.length_c   1.000
_cell.angle_alpha   90.00
_cell.angle_beta   90.00
_cell.angle_gamma   90.00
#
_symmetry.space_group_name_H-M   'P 1'
#
loop_
_entity.id
_entity.type
_entity.pdbx_description
1 polymer ?
#
loop_
_entity_poly.entity_id
_entity_poly.type
_entity_poly.pdbx_seq_one_letter_code
_entity_poly.pdbx_strand_id
1 'polypeptide(L)'
;MSNIPKIHGDKAPIRIHYIVEWAEKRDLSQADIARELGADKSLVSRWFSGMLPKEDYLKRLAALFGTDVHGLFRHPDDDWLAKFFRDKTEDQKERAIEMLRIFFNENDKTGTDG
;
A
#
# COMPACT_ATOMS: atom_id res chain seq x y z
N MET A 1 32.96 36.84 -6.60
CA MET A 1 32.11 36.29 -5.53
C MET A 1 30.94 35.57 -6.18
N SER A 2 31.11 34.29 -6.53
CA SER A 2 30.09 33.51 -7.23
C SER A 2 29.17 32.86 -6.20
N ASN A 3 27.94 33.35 -6.16
CA ASN A 3 26.91 32.97 -5.20
C ASN A 3 26.31 31.63 -5.65
N ILE A 4 26.80 30.52 -5.08
CA ILE A 4 26.19 29.20 -5.26
C ILE A 4 24.90 29.19 -4.44
N PRO A 5 23.71 29.01 -5.05
CA PRO A 5 22.47 28.95 -4.30
C PRO A 5 22.51 27.72 -3.39
N LYS A 6 22.48 27.96 -2.08
CA LYS A 6 22.29 26.96 -1.02
C LYS A 6 21.02 26.16 -1.32
N ILE A 7 21.19 24.94 -1.82
CA ILE A 7 20.13 23.96 -1.95
C ILE A 7 19.69 23.60 -0.52
N HIS A 8 18.45 23.95 -0.18
CA HIS A 8 17.88 23.69 1.14
C HIS A 8 17.77 22.18 1.37
N GLY A 9 18.48 21.68 2.39
CA GLY A 9 18.62 20.26 2.72
C GLY A 9 17.54 19.68 3.64
N ASP A 10 16.33 20.25 3.69
CA ASP A 10 15.29 19.88 4.68
C ASP A 10 13.91 19.61 4.06
N LYS A 11 13.86 18.85 2.97
CA LYS A 11 12.61 18.23 2.52
C LYS A 11 12.88 16.77 2.29
N ALA A 12 12.71 15.96 3.33
CA ALA A 12 12.50 14.53 3.10
C ALA A 12 11.41 14.41 2.01
N PRO A 13 11.67 13.68 0.92
CA PRO A 13 10.68 13.52 -0.14
C PRO A 13 9.40 13.00 0.51
N ILE A 14 8.26 13.64 0.20
CA ILE A 14 6.95 13.21 0.68
C ILE A 14 6.80 11.74 0.27
N ARG A 15 6.99 10.81 1.21
CA ARG A 15 6.80 9.39 0.95
C ARG A 15 5.31 9.17 0.85
N ILE A 16 4.83 9.05 -0.37
CA ILE A 16 3.39 8.90 -0.66
C ILE A 16 2.95 7.46 -0.33
N HIS A 17 3.87 6.49 -0.32
CA HIS A 17 3.59 5.07 -0.10
C HIS A 17 4.42 4.46 1.05
N TYR A 18 3.95 3.33 1.57
CA TYR A 18 4.51 2.61 2.71
C TYR A 18 5.10 1.23 2.33
N ILE A 19 5.62 1.11 1.10
CA ILE A 19 6.18 -0.14 0.56
C ILE A 19 7.29 -0.71 1.45
N VAL A 20 8.10 0.15 2.07
CA VAL A 20 9.21 -0.28 2.95
C VAL A 20 8.64 -0.94 4.20
N GLU A 21 7.68 -0.29 4.82
CA GLU A 21 7.02 -0.73 6.04
C GLU A 21 6.22 -2.02 5.77
N TRP A 22 5.57 -2.13 4.60
CA TRP A 22 4.91 -3.35 4.16
C TRP A 22 5.89 -4.51 3.94
N ALA A 23 7.08 -4.23 3.40
CA ALA A 23 8.13 -5.23 3.22
C ALA A 23 8.71 -5.68 4.56
N GLU A 24 8.98 -4.75 5.48
CA GLU A 24 9.47 -5.02 6.84
C GLU A 24 8.48 -5.88 7.62
N LYS A 25 7.17 -5.55 7.58
CA LYS A 25 6.12 -6.33 8.25
C LYS A 25 6.06 -7.79 7.78
N ARG A 26 6.48 -8.06 6.55
CA ARG A 26 6.48 -9.40 5.94
C ARG A 26 7.86 -10.05 5.90
N ASP A 27 8.88 -9.43 6.50
CA ASP A 27 10.26 -9.87 6.46
C ASP A 27 10.79 -10.11 5.03
N LEU A 28 10.38 -9.26 4.09
CA LEU A 28 10.74 -9.36 2.68
C LEU A 28 11.90 -8.41 2.35
N SER A 29 12.97 -8.95 1.76
CA SER A 29 14.05 -8.11 1.22
C SER A 29 13.69 -7.52 -0.15
N GLN A 30 14.41 -6.47 -0.57
CA GLN A 30 14.28 -5.93 -1.94
C GLN A 30 14.55 -7.00 -3.01
N ALA A 31 15.44 -7.96 -2.73
CA ALA A 31 15.75 -9.05 -3.65
C ALA A 31 14.59 -10.04 -3.75
N ASP A 32 13.87 -10.29 -2.65
CA ASP A 32 12.67 -11.13 -2.65
C ASP A 32 11.57 -10.44 -3.44
N ILE A 33 11.29 -9.16 -3.18
CA ILE A 33 10.30 -8.39 -3.94
C ILE A 33 10.63 -8.37 -5.44
N ALA A 34 11.89 -8.17 -5.80
CA ALA A 34 12.32 -8.21 -7.21
C ALA A 34 12.04 -9.58 -7.84
N ARG A 35 12.34 -10.67 -7.11
CA ARG A 35 12.12 -12.05 -7.57
C ARG A 35 10.63 -12.37 -7.70
N GLU A 36 9.83 -12.04 -6.69
CA GLU A 36 8.38 -12.32 -6.68
C GLU A 36 7.62 -11.52 -7.74
N LEU A 37 8.04 -10.27 -8.01
CA LEU A 37 7.37 -9.42 -9.01
C LEU A 37 7.92 -9.56 -10.43
N GLY A 38 9.07 -10.23 -10.60
CA GLY A 38 9.83 -10.23 -11.84
C GLY A 38 10.33 -8.83 -12.23
N ALA A 39 10.62 -7.99 -11.24
CA ALA A 39 11.03 -6.60 -11.42
C ALA A 39 12.55 -6.46 -11.33
N ASP A 40 13.12 -5.48 -12.03
CA ASP A 40 14.54 -5.16 -11.91
C ASP A 40 14.89 -4.68 -10.49
N LYS A 41 16.03 -5.14 -9.97
CA LYS A 41 16.52 -4.71 -8.63
C LYS A 41 16.69 -3.19 -8.54
N SER A 42 17.09 -2.53 -9.63
CA SER A 42 17.22 -1.08 -9.69
C SER A 42 15.87 -0.37 -9.60
N LEU A 43 14.80 -1.00 -10.10
CA LEU A 43 13.45 -0.49 -10.02
C LEU A 43 12.90 -0.61 -8.60
N VAL A 44 13.09 -1.76 -7.96
CA VAL A 44 12.70 -1.98 -6.55
C VAL A 44 13.44 -1.03 -5.61
N SER A 45 14.74 -0.84 -5.82
CA SER A 45 15.53 0.13 -5.04
C SER A 45 14.98 1.56 -5.15
N ARG A 46 14.51 1.97 -6.34
CA ARG A 46 13.85 3.27 -6.52
C ARG A 46 12.55 3.37 -5.73
N TRP A 47 11.75 2.29 -5.67
CA TRP A 47 10.55 2.28 -4.84
C TRP A 47 10.88 2.47 -3.36
N PHE A 48 11.93 1.81 -2.86
CA PHE A 48 12.38 1.97 -1.47
C PHE A 48 12.92 3.38 -1.18
N SER A 49 13.39 4.10 -2.20
CA SER A 49 13.78 5.51 -2.08
C SER A 49 12.59 6.51 -2.14
N GLY A 50 11.36 6.02 -2.36
CA GLY A 50 10.14 6.83 -2.40
C GLY A 50 9.60 7.13 -3.81
N MET A 51 10.13 6.46 -4.85
CA MET A 51 9.56 6.56 -6.20
C MET A 51 8.28 5.74 -6.31
N LEU A 52 7.21 6.36 -6.82
CA LEU A 52 5.95 5.65 -7.04
C LEU A 52 6.08 4.57 -8.13
N PRO A 53 5.73 3.30 -7.86
CA PRO A 53 5.64 2.27 -8.88
C PRO A 53 4.54 2.58 -9.92
N LYS A 54 4.67 2.02 -11.13
CA LYS A 54 3.59 2.06 -12.12
C LYS A 54 2.39 1.24 -11.64
N GLU A 55 1.21 1.52 -12.20
CA GLU A 55 -0.05 0.86 -11.82
C GLU A 55 0.04 -0.67 -11.82
N ASP A 56 0.67 -1.28 -12.82
CA ASP A 56 0.85 -2.73 -12.89
C ASP A 56 1.66 -3.28 -11.71
N TYR A 57 2.71 -2.56 -11.30
CA TYR A 57 3.52 -2.94 -10.15
C TYR A 57 2.82 -2.64 -8.83
N LEU A 58 2.00 -1.59 -8.75
CA LEU A 58 1.16 -1.32 -7.58
C LEU A 58 0.19 -2.48 -7.33
N LYS A 59 -0.50 -2.97 -8.37
CA LYS A 59 -1.40 -4.13 -8.25
C LYS A 59 -0.66 -5.38 -7.77
N ARG A 60 0.53 -5.64 -8.30
CA ARG A 60 1.37 -6.78 -7.90
C ARG A 60 1.93 -6.64 -6.49
N LEU A 61 2.37 -5.45 -6.09
CA LEU A 61 2.83 -5.16 -4.73
C LEU A 61 1.69 -5.31 -3.73
N ALA A 62 0.50 -4.79 -4.06
CA ALA A 62 -0.69 -4.95 -3.25
C ALA A 62 -1.02 -6.43 -3.05
N ALA A 63 -1.03 -7.22 -4.12
CA ALA A 63 -1.19 -8.67 -4.04
C ALA A 63 -0.11 -9.36 -3.20
N LEU A 64 1.17 -9.03 -3.41
CA LEU A 64 2.30 -9.57 -2.63
C LEU A 64 2.18 -9.22 -1.14
N PHE A 65 1.70 -8.02 -0.84
CA PHE A 65 1.50 -7.53 0.53
C PHE A 65 0.11 -7.84 1.09
N GLY A 66 -0.71 -8.60 0.37
CA GLY A 66 -2.06 -9.01 0.80
C GLY A 66 -2.95 -7.83 1.17
N THR A 67 -2.84 -6.74 0.42
CA THR A 67 -3.62 -5.52 0.59
C THR A 67 -4.16 -5.05 -0.77
N ASP A 68 -4.92 -3.96 -0.79
CA ASP A 68 -5.34 -3.30 -2.02
C ASP A 68 -4.35 -2.18 -2.41
N VAL A 69 -4.50 -1.64 -3.62
CA VAL A 69 -3.60 -0.57 -4.10
C VAL A 69 -3.63 0.66 -3.19
N HIS A 70 -4.78 1.03 -2.61
CA HIS A 70 -4.85 2.15 -1.66
C HIS A 70 -4.19 1.82 -0.33
N GLY A 71 -4.19 0.55 0.08
CA GLY A 71 -3.48 0.06 1.26
C GLY A 71 -1.97 0.29 1.19
N LEU A 72 -1.37 0.32 0.00
CA LEU A 72 0.06 0.68 -0.18
C LEU A 72 0.38 2.12 0.22
N PHE A 73 -0.63 3.00 0.27
CA PHE A 73 -0.49 4.40 0.64
C PHE A 73 -0.85 4.66 2.11
N ARG A 74 -1.04 3.59 2.89
CA ARG A 74 -1.27 3.65 4.34
C ARG A 74 -0.20 2.84 5.06
N HIS A 75 0.17 3.28 6.26
CA HIS A 75 1.08 2.50 7.08
C HIS A 75 0.44 1.12 7.33
N PRO A 76 1.18 0.01 7.22
CA PRO A 76 0.61 -1.33 7.42
C PRO A 76 0.07 -1.57 8.83
N ASP A 77 0.45 -0.72 9.79
CA ASP A 77 -0.06 -0.69 11.16
C ASP A 77 -1.06 0.45 11.42
N ASP A 78 -1.39 1.27 10.40
CA ASP A 78 -2.50 2.22 10.51
C ASP A 78 -3.82 1.47 10.34
N ASP A 79 -4.12 0.76 11.40
CA ASP A 79 -5.24 -0.14 11.50
C ASP A 79 -6.47 0.68 11.90
N TRP A 80 -6.88 1.60 11.02
CA TRP A 80 -8.06 2.42 11.26
C TRP A 80 -9.31 1.55 11.38
N LEU A 81 -9.35 0.38 10.73
CA LEU A 81 -10.37 -0.66 10.95
C LEU A 81 -10.28 -1.23 12.37
N ALA A 82 -9.11 -1.65 12.83
CA ALA A 82 -8.97 -2.16 14.20
C ALA A 82 -9.27 -1.06 15.24
N LYS A 83 -8.93 0.21 14.98
CA LYS A 83 -9.35 1.36 15.80
C LYS A 83 -10.87 1.55 15.75
N PHE A 84 -11.48 1.45 14.57
CA PHE A 84 -12.92 1.63 14.35
C PHE A 84 -13.76 0.55 15.06
N PHE A 85 -13.26 -0.69 15.08
CA PHE A 85 -13.87 -1.84 15.72
C PHE A 85 -13.51 -2.03 17.19
N ARG A 86 -12.52 -1.29 17.71
CA ARG A 86 -12.04 -1.42 19.10
C ARG A 86 -13.14 -1.17 20.12
N ASP A 87 -13.98 -0.16 19.86
CA ASP A 87 -15.03 0.31 20.78
C ASP A 87 -16.44 -0.16 20.34
N LYS A 88 -16.54 -1.11 19.41
CA LYS A 88 -17.82 -1.62 18.89
C LYS A 88 -18.20 -2.92 19.60
N THR A 89 -19.49 -3.09 19.89
CA THR A 89 -20.00 -4.38 20.40
C THR A 89 -19.92 -5.46 19.33
N GLU A 90 -19.99 -6.74 19.73
CA GLU A 90 -19.97 -7.86 18.79
C GLU A 90 -21.08 -7.72 17.73
N ASP A 91 -22.30 -7.35 18.12
CA ASP A 91 -23.41 -7.10 17.18
C ASP A 91 -23.14 -5.94 16.18
N GLN A 92 -22.32 -4.96 16.56
CA GLN A 92 -21.94 -3.85 15.69
C GLN A 92 -20.81 -4.25 14.73
N LYS A 93 -19.88 -5.09 15.20
CA LYS A 93 -18.84 -5.68 14.34
C LYS A 93 -19.49 -6.60 13.30
N GLU A 94 -20.44 -7.43 13.71
CA GLU A 94 -21.11 -8.38 12.81
C GLU A 94 -21.88 -7.67 11.69
N ARG A 95 -22.66 -6.63 12.04
CA ARG A 95 -23.35 -5.78 11.05
C ARG A 95 -22.39 -5.05 10.12
N ALA A 96 -21.26 -4.57 10.63
CA ALA A 96 -20.27 -3.90 9.79
C ALA A 96 -19.56 -4.88 8.84
N ILE A 97 -19.27 -6.10 9.30
CA ILE A 97 -18.71 -7.17 8.45
C ILE A 97 -19.72 -7.54 7.35
N GLU A 98 -21.01 -7.63 7.67
CA GLU A 98 -22.07 -7.88 6.71
C GLU A 98 -22.18 -6.76 5.67
N MET A 99 -22.21 -5.50 6.10
CA MET A 99 -22.21 -4.34 5.20
C MET A 99 -20.96 -4.29 4.29
N LEU A 100 -19.78 -4.57 4.85
CA LEU A 100 -18.54 -4.61 4.08
C LEU A 100 -18.58 -5.75 3.05
N ARG A 101 -19.06 -6.94 3.43
CA ARG A 101 -19.25 -8.07 2.51
C ARG A 101 -20.18 -7.72 1.36
N ILE A 102 -21.27 -7.00 1.60
CA ILE A 102 -22.20 -6.56 0.55
C ILE A 102 -21.47 -5.62 -0.42
N PHE A 103 -20.80 -4.59 0.10
CA PHE A 103 -20.07 -3.61 -0.72
C PHE A 103 -18.94 -4.23 -1.56
N PHE A 104 -18.23 -5.23 -1.03
CA PHE A 104 -17.13 -5.88 -1.76
C PHE A 104 -17.61 -6.97 -2.73
N ASN A 105 -18.78 -7.59 -2.50
CA ASN A 105 -19.34 -8.63 -3.36
C ASN A 105 -20.17 -8.08 -4.53
N GLU A 106 -20.48 -6.77 -4.53
CA GLU A 106 -21.12 -6.10 -5.68
C GLU A 106 -20.16 -5.85 -6.85
N ASN A 107 -18.83 -5.88 -6.64
CA ASN A 107 -17.85 -5.66 -7.72
C ASN A 107 -17.53 -6.92 -8.56
N ASP A 108 -17.98 -8.11 -8.15
CA ASP A 108 -17.79 -9.36 -8.92
C ASP A 108 -18.97 -9.69 -9.88
N LYS A 109 -20.06 -8.91 -9.88
CA LYS A 109 -21.29 -9.22 -10.65
C LYS A 109 -21.96 -8.04 -11.36
N THR A 110 -21.20 -7.14 -11.96
CA THR A 110 -21.74 -6.26 -13.02
C THR A 110 -21.12 -6.58 -14.38
N GLY A 111 -21.28 -7.83 -14.79
CA GLY A 111 -21.28 -8.23 -16.19
C GLY A 111 -22.69 -8.70 -16.53
N THR A 112 -23.62 -7.76 -16.69
CA THR A 112 -24.92 -8.07 -17.28
C THR A 112 -24.72 -8.08 -18.79
N ASP A 113 -24.76 -9.28 -19.37
CA ASP A 113 -24.91 -9.50 -20.81
C ASP A 113 -26.05 -8.63 -21.35
N GLY A 114 -25.76 -7.92 -22.43
CA GLY A 114 -26.71 -7.15 -23.24
C GLY A 114 -26.19 -7.05 -24.66
#